data_AF-A0A957N971-F1
#
_entry.id   AF-A0A957N971-F1
#
_cell.length_a   1.000
_cell.length_b   1.000
_cell.length_c   1.000
_cell.angle_alpha   90.00
_cell.angle_beta   90.00
_cell.angle_gamma   90.00
#
_symmetry.space_group_name_H-M   'P 1'
#
loop_
_entity.id
_entity.type
_entity.pdbx_description
1 polymer ?
#
loop_
_entity_poly.entity_id
_entity_poly.type
_entity_poly.pdbx_seq_one_letter_code
_entity_poly.pdbx_strand_id
1 'polypeptide(L)' 'MILEETYTLSNGVKIPKLGLGTWFISNQDVVQAVKDAAGIGYRHIDTAQAYRNESGVGDGIRACGVN' A
#
# COMPACT_ATOMS: atom_id res chain seq x y z
N MET A 1 -14.41 10.53 1.90
CA MET A 1 -14.08 10.13 0.50
C MET A 1 -13.76 8.64 0.45
N ILE A 2 -13.77 7.96 -0.71
CA ILE A 2 -13.55 6.49 -0.77
C ILE A 2 -12.28 6.01 -0.04
N LEU A 3 -11.23 6.85 0.00
CA LEU A 3 -9.96 6.58 0.68
C LEU A 3 -10.03 6.59 2.22
N GLU A 4 -11.10 7.15 2.80
CA GLU A 4 -11.34 7.19 4.26
C GLU A 4 -12.35 6.12 4.71
N GLU A 5 -12.98 5.42 3.76
CA GLU A 5 -13.95 4.39 4.07
C GLU A 5 -13.25 3.08 4.42
N THR A 6 -13.80 2.38 5.42
CA THR A 6 -13.28 1.09 5.89
C THR A 6 -14.37 0.02 5.94
N TYR A 7 -13.98 -1.24 5.81
CA TYR A 7 -14.77 -2.38 6.29
C TYR A 7 -14.29 -2.79 7.68
N THR A 8 -15.19 -3.33 8.51
CA THR A 8 -14.82 -3.97 9.77
C THR A 8 -14.70 -5.48 9.51
N LEU A 9 -13.50 -6.02 9.72
CA LEU A 9 -13.24 -7.45 9.61
C LEU A 9 -13.90 -8.20 10.77
N SER A 10 -14.04 -9.53 10.65
CA SER A 10 -14.67 -10.37 11.67
C SER A 10 -13.99 -10.32 13.05
N ASN A 11 -12.72 -9.92 13.11
CA ASN A 11 -11.96 -9.70 14.33
C ASN A 11 -12.00 -8.24 14.86
N GLY A 12 -12.86 -7.38 14.28
CA GLY A 12 -13.03 -5.99 14.69
C GLY A 12 -12.02 -5.00 14.11
N VAL A 13 -10.98 -5.46 13.40
CA VAL A 13 -10.01 -4.58 12.74
C VAL A 13 -10.69 -3.84 11.58
N LYS A 14 -10.45 -2.54 11.47
CA LYS A 14 -10.88 -1.74 10.31
C LYS A 14 -9.84 -1.81 9.20
N ILE A 15 -10.27 -2.19 8.00
CA ILE A 15 -9.43 -2.23 6.79
C ILE A 15 -9.92 -1.20 5.78
N PRO A 16 -9.05 -0.36 5.18
CA PRO A 16 -9.46 0.56 4.11
C PRO A 16 -10.08 -0.20 2.93
N LYS A 17 -11.19 0.33 2.39
CA LYS A 17 -11.91 -0.34 1.29
C LYS A 17 -11.12 -0.39 -0.02
N LEU A 18 -10.25 0.59 -0.24
CA LEU A 18 -9.43 0.71 -1.44
C LEU A 18 -7.94 0.55 -1.07
N GLY A 19 -7.24 -0.29 -1.81
CA GLY A 19 -5.81 -0.54 -1.64
C GLY A 19 -5.05 -0.51 -2.96
N LEU A 20 -3.73 -0.29 -2.87
CA LEU A 20 -2.80 -0.36 -4.00
C LEU A 20 -2.26 -1.79 -4.13
N GLY A 21 -2.62 -2.48 -5.20
CA GLY A 21 -1.98 -3.75 -5.57
C GLY A 21 -0.63 -3.52 -6.24
N THR A 22 0.36 -4.35 -5.91
CA THR A 22 1.75 -4.19 -6.39
C THR A 22 2.22 -5.28 -7.35
N TRP A 23 1.31 -6.14 -7.82
CA TRP A 23 1.65 -7.18 -8.80
C TRP A 23 2.16 -6.57 -10.12
N PHE A 24 3.17 -7.20 -10.72
CA PHE A 24 3.81 -6.79 -11.98
C PHE A 24 4.55 -5.43 -11.95
N ILE A 25 4.72 -4.82 -10.78
CA ILE A 25 5.59 -3.65 -10.60
C ILE A 25 6.99 -4.14 -10.22
N SER A 26 8.03 -3.59 -10.86
CA SER A 26 9.42 -3.94 -10.52
C SER A 26 9.75 -3.54 -9.08
N ASN A 27 10.72 -4.21 -8.45
CA ASN A 27 11.17 -3.85 -7.10
C ASN A 27 11.72 -2.42 -7.00
N GLN A 28 12.22 -1.85 -8.11
CA GLN A 28 12.68 -0.47 -8.15
C GLN A 28 11.52 0.52 -8.27
N ASP A 29 10.57 0.26 -9.16
CA ASP A 29 9.48 1.20 -9.47
C ASP A 29 8.41 1.22 -8.37
N VAL A 30 8.24 0.11 -7.63
CA VAL A 30 7.24 0.02 -6.56
C VAL A 30 7.50 1.02 -5.44
N VAL A 31 8.75 1.46 -5.25
CA VAL A 31 9.11 2.49 -4.27
C VAL A 31 8.36 3.79 -4.57
N GLN A 32 8.39 4.24 -5.83
CA GLN A 32 7.72 5.47 -6.22
C GLN A 32 6.20 5.29 -6.25
N ALA A 33 5.70 4.13 -6.72
CA ALA A 33 4.27 3.82 -6.70
C ALA A 33 3.66 3.91 -5.29
N VAL A 34 4.35 3.37 -4.28
CA VAL A 34 3.90 3.44 -2.88
C VAL A 34 3.92 4.87 -2.36
N LYS A 35 4.97 5.65 -2.66
CA LYS A 35 5.06 7.06 -2.26
C LYS A 35 3.92 7.89 -2.86
N ASP A 36 3.65 7.72 -4.15
CA ASP A 36 2.60 8.45 -4.86
C ASP A 36 1.22 8.08 -4.31
N ALA A 37 0.96 6.78 -4.13
CA ALA A 37 -0.29 6.30 -3.54
C ALA A 37 -0.52 6.88 -2.13
N ALA A 38 0.51 6.86 -1.27
CA ALA A 38 0.43 7.44 0.06
C ALA A 38 0.19 8.96 0.03
N GLY A 39 0.85 9.67 -0.89
CA GLY A 39 0.72 11.11 -1.10
C GLY A 39 -0.67 11.55 -1.54
N ILE A 40 -1.40 10.71 -2.28
CA ILE A 40 -2.80 10.96 -2.66
C ILE A 40 -3.83 10.38 -1.67
N GLY A 41 -3.37 9.75 -0.57
CA GLY A 41 -4.23 9.33 0.54
C GLY A 41 -4.48 7.83 0.70
N TYR A 42 -3.85 6.95 -0.09
CA TYR A 42 -3.94 5.51 0.17
C TYR A 42 -3.32 5.15 1.52
N ARG A 43 -3.96 4.21 2.23
CA ARG A 43 -3.48 3.66 3.51
C ARG A 43 -3.46 2.14 3.56
N HIS A 44 -3.74 1.49 2.43
CA HIS A 44 -3.72 0.04 2.30
C HIS A 44 -2.90 -0.36 1.08
N ILE A 45 -1.85 -1.15 1.31
CA ILE A 45 -0.93 -1.65 0.28
C ILE A 45 -1.03 -3.18 0.28
N ASP A 46 -1.19 -3.76 -0.91
CA ASP A 46 -1.24 -5.20 -1.14
C ASP A 46 0.01 -5.65 -1.91
N THR A 47 0.66 -6.69 -1.39
CA THR A 47 1.88 -7.29 -1.96
C THR A 47 1.95 -8.78 -1.63
N ALA A 48 2.87 -9.49 -2.26
CA ALA A 48 3.13 -10.89 -1.98
C ALA A 48 4.57 -11.26 -2.33
N GLN A 49 5.12 -12.25 -1.63
CA GLN A 49 6.44 -12.83 -1.91
C GLN A 49 6.65 -13.20 -3.39
N ALA A 50 5.59 -13.72 -4.05
CA ALA A 50 5.64 -14.10 -5.45
C ALA A 50 5.93 -12.92 -6.41
N TYR A 51 5.63 -11.68 -5.99
CA TYR A 51 5.86 -10.47 -6.78
C TYR A 51 7.32 -10.03 -6.74
N ARG A 52 8.11 -10.55 -5.78
CA ARG A 52 9.55 -10.28 -5.61
C ARG A 52 9.88 -8.79 -5.50
N ASN A 53 8.97 -8.01 -4.92
CA ASN A 53 9.10 -6.56 -4.77
C ASN A 53 8.83 -6.03 -3.34
N GLU A 54 8.67 -6.92 -2.35
CA GLU A 54 8.35 -6.56 -0.96
C GLU A 54 9.41 -5.64 -0.32
N SER A 55 10.70 -5.77 -0.70
CA SER A 55 11.75 -4.85 -0.25
C SER A 55 11.50 -3.42 -0.73
N GLY A 56 11.16 -3.24 -2.01
CA GLY A 56 10.84 -1.93 -2.57
C GLY A 56 9.55 -1.35 -1.98
N VAL A 57 8.55 -2.19 -1.70
CA VAL A 57 7.35 -1.76 -0.97
C VAL A 57 7.75 -1.21 0.41
N GLY A 58 8.59 -1.93 1.14
CA GLY A 58 9.11 -1.50 2.43
C GLY A 58 9.87 -0.17 2.36
N ASP A 59 10.71 0.03 1.34
CA ASP A 59 11.43 1.27 1.12
C ASP A 59 10.48 2.44 0.79
N GLY A 60 9.46 2.18 -0.02
CA GLY A 60 8.39 3.15 -0.30
C GLY A 60 7.64 3.57 0.97
N ILE A 61 7.28 2.62 1.84
CA ILE A 61 6.60 2.91 3.12
C ILE A 61 7.48 3.77 4.03
N ARG A 62 8.79 3.49 4.14
CA ARG A 62 9.71 4.31 4.97
C ARG A 62 9.87 5.72 4.42
N ALA A 63 9.81 5.89 3.10
CA ALA A 63 10.06 7.15 2.43
C ALA A 63 8.81 8.01 2.17
N CYS A 64 7.60 7.51 2.42
CA CYS A 64 6.36 8.20 2.02
C CYS A 64 5.89 9.31 2.98
N GLY A 65 6.55 9.50 4.13
CA GLY A 65 6.31 10.63 5.02
C GLY A 65 4.98 10.60 5.78
N VAL A 66 4.33 9.44 5.85
CA VAL A 66 3.13 9.20 6.66
C VAL A 66 3.56 8.71 8.04
N ASN A 67 3.14 9.41 9.10
CA ASN A 67 3.41 9.09 10.51
C ASN A 67 2.22 8.42 11.19
#